data_AF-A0AAX1U037-F1
#
_entry.id   AF-A0AAX1U037-F1
#
_cell.length_a   1.000
_cell.length_b   1.000
_cell.length_c   1.000
_cell.angle_alpha   90.00
_cell.angle_beta   90.00
_cell.angle_gamma   90.00
#
_symmetry.space_group_name_H-M   'P 1'
#
loop_
_entity.id
_entity.type
_entity.pdbx_description
1 polymer ?
#
loop_
_entity_poly.entity_id
_entity_poly.type
_entity_poly.pdbx_seq_one_letter_code
_entity_poly.pdbx_strand_id
1 'polypeptide(L)'
;MMSEETNDFKPLADADDATSQQPVTPAADYPATGAVAGTAATNNSATGNAADRATDEPAKPAKSSKPSISMSDLPDLRATFDPNAPLDDSSDRSRDEFTTVYDIIDSIEEELDEAKPILFAPSSVRVDRESFTGKLDKLKKMLPVQLERASALMRESERRLESAQTQANAIIASAQSRAADTVREANEQAQFLAGQENVTELARQKARGILDQAQAKADKLTQNADKYCITMMESLQQQVDKIGTGVQAGLNVLYDRQREAGAHLDHLDADDYPEN
;
A
#
# COMPACT_ATOMS: atom_id res chain seq x y z
N MET A 1 -47.77 -28.46 -7.02
CA MET A 1 -48.52 -27.83 -5.92
C MET A 1 -48.26 -28.64 -4.67
N MET A 2 -47.39 -28.17 -3.79
CA MET A 2 -47.21 -28.74 -2.45
C MET A 2 -47.25 -27.56 -1.48
N SER A 3 -48.22 -27.67 -0.57
CA SER A 3 -48.73 -26.63 0.31
C SER A 3 -47.86 -26.48 1.57
N GLU A 4 -47.90 -25.26 2.11
CA GLU A 4 -47.33 -24.81 3.37
C GLU A 4 -48.05 -25.36 4.63
N GLU A 5 -47.49 -24.99 5.79
CA GLU A 5 -48.04 -25.00 7.16
C GLU A 5 -47.96 -26.33 7.92
N THR A 6 -47.45 -26.42 9.16
CA THR A 6 -47.58 -25.51 10.31
C THR A 6 -46.42 -25.63 11.33
N ASN A 7 -46.12 -24.51 11.99
CA ASN A 7 -45.34 -24.35 13.21
C ASN A 7 -45.82 -25.24 14.36
N ASP A 8 -44.89 -25.70 15.20
CA ASP A 8 -45.15 -25.95 16.62
C ASP A 8 -43.97 -25.42 17.47
N PHE A 9 -44.32 -24.58 18.45
CA PHE A 9 -43.43 -23.74 19.22
C PHE A 9 -43.67 -24.00 20.71
N LYS A 10 -42.61 -23.81 21.52
CA LYS A 10 -42.56 -23.52 22.99
C LYS A 10 -42.56 -24.71 24.01
N PRO A 11 -42.11 -24.51 25.28
CA PRO A 11 -40.85 -23.93 25.81
C PRO A 11 -40.27 -24.56 27.12
N LEU A 12 -39.17 -23.96 27.61
CA LEU A 12 -38.95 -23.47 29.00
C LEU A 12 -38.02 -24.27 29.95
N ALA A 13 -36.99 -23.55 30.46
CA ALA A 13 -36.36 -23.57 31.80
C ALA A 13 -34.93 -23.00 31.62
N ASP A 14 -34.55 -21.76 31.97
CA ASP A 14 -34.57 -21.00 33.24
C ASP A 14 -33.72 -21.61 34.38
N ALA A 15 -33.05 -20.70 35.11
CA ALA A 15 -32.11 -20.87 36.24
C ALA A 15 -30.59 -20.96 35.89
N ASP A 16 -29.65 -20.25 36.51
CA ASP A 16 -29.70 -19.13 37.46
C ASP A 16 -28.28 -18.51 37.60
N ASP A 17 -28.29 -17.28 38.10
CA ASP A 17 -27.32 -16.45 38.82
C ASP A 17 -25.98 -17.05 39.29
N ALA A 18 -24.89 -16.32 39.01
CA ALA A 18 -23.85 -16.05 40.01
C ALA A 18 -22.96 -14.86 39.60
N THR A 19 -23.24 -13.72 40.22
CA THR A 19 -22.36 -12.57 40.46
C THR A 19 -20.91 -12.94 40.85
N SER A 20 -19.89 -12.26 40.28
CA SER A 20 -18.71 -11.73 41.01
C SER A 20 -17.72 -10.95 40.13
N GLN A 21 -17.76 -9.62 40.30
CA GLN A 21 -16.66 -8.65 40.47
C GLN A 21 -15.44 -8.62 39.49
N GLN A 22 -15.28 -7.44 38.86
CA GLN A 22 -14.02 -6.89 38.33
C GLN A 22 -12.97 -6.68 39.44
N PRO A 23 -11.71 -6.38 39.07
CA PRO A 23 -11.35 -4.97 39.10
C PRO A 23 -10.64 -4.44 37.85
N VAL A 24 -10.91 -3.17 37.60
CA VAL A 24 -10.31 -2.27 36.60
C VAL A 24 -8.88 -1.92 36.97
N THR A 25 -7.96 -1.88 35.99
CA THR A 25 -6.62 -1.31 36.14
C THR A 25 -6.53 0.06 35.45
N PRO A 26 -5.85 1.04 36.05
CA PRO A 26 -5.88 2.44 35.61
C PRO A 26 -4.88 2.76 34.49
N ALA A 27 -5.22 3.83 33.76
CA ALA A 27 -4.47 4.45 32.68
C ALA A 27 -3.04 4.87 33.06
N ALA A 28 -2.10 4.70 32.15
CA ALA A 28 -0.75 5.22 32.24
C ALA A 28 -0.63 6.54 31.45
N ASP A 29 -0.10 7.54 32.15
CA ASP A 29 0.27 8.88 31.70
C ASP A 29 1.26 8.90 30.52
N TYR A 30 1.05 9.85 29.62
CA TYR A 30 2.06 10.36 28.70
C TYR A 30 2.67 11.64 29.28
N PRO A 31 4.01 11.81 29.32
CA PRO A 31 4.61 13.13 29.37
C PRO A 31 5.23 13.49 28.02
N ALA A 32 4.80 14.65 27.52
CA ALA A 32 5.46 15.41 26.47
C ALA A 32 6.52 16.33 27.08
N THR A 33 7.76 16.28 26.56
CA THR A 33 8.80 17.32 26.65
C THR A 33 9.59 17.19 25.34
N GLY A 34 9.81 18.21 24.51
CA GLY A 34 10.21 19.59 24.79
C GLY A 34 11.70 19.72 24.46
N ALA A 35 12.07 19.85 23.19
CA ALA A 35 13.45 20.12 22.77
C ALA A 35 13.49 21.21 21.70
N VAL A 36 14.03 22.36 22.10
CA VAL A 36 14.35 23.52 21.26
C VAL A 36 15.85 23.77 21.28
N ALA A 37 16.33 24.28 20.13
CA ALA A 37 17.55 25.06 19.91
C ALA A 37 18.91 24.34 19.79
N GLY A 38 19.67 24.76 18.76
CA GLY A 38 21.14 24.77 18.82
C GLY A 38 21.90 24.46 17.54
N THR A 39 21.93 25.39 16.59
CA THR A 39 22.91 25.48 15.49
C THR A 39 24.36 25.62 15.99
N ALA A 40 25.33 24.97 15.33
CA ALA A 40 26.60 25.59 14.87
C ALA A 40 27.55 24.58 14.19
N ALA A 41 28.04 24.95 13.01
CA ALA A 41 29.17 24.34 12.32
C ALA A 41 30.51 24.68 13.01
N THR A 42 31.55 23.88 12.79
CA THR A 42 32.87 24.30 12.26
C THR A 42 33.87 23.14 12.26
N ASN A 43 34.61 23.06 11.14
CA ASN A 43 35.80 22.25 10.95
C ASN A 43 36.97 22.77 11.80
N ASN A 44 37.86 21.88 12.27
CA ASN A 44 39.28 22.01 11.92
C ASN A 44 40.12 20.77 12.27
N SER A 45 40.99 20.47 11.31
CA SER A 45 42.12 19.54 11.34
C SER A 45 43.26 19.99 12.27
N ALA A 46 43.93 19.03 12.93
CA ALA A 46 45.31 19.18 13.37
C ALA A 46 46.05 17.84 13.44
N THR A 47 47.12 17.79 12.67
CA THR A 47 48.25 16.86 12.57
C THR A 47 48.98 16.55 13.88
N GLY A 48 49.60 15.36 13.99
CA GLY A 48 50.65 15.11 14.99
C GLY A 48 51.14 13.66 15.18
N ASN A 49 52.06 13.23 14.31
CA ASN A 49 53.28 12.42 14.54
C ASN A 49 53.35 11.14 15.43
N ALA A 50 53.96 10.12 14.79
CA ALA A 50 55.17 9.38 15.20
C ALA A 50 55.06 8.00 15.90
N ALA A 51 55.62 7.03 15.18
CA ALA A 51 56.60 6.02 15.59
C ALA A 51 56.20 4.70 16.29
N ASP A 52 56.72 3.65 15.66
CA ASP A 52 57.32 2.43 16.22
C ASP A 52 56.48 1.14 16.36
N ARG A 53 57.15 0.09 15.88
CA ARG A 53 57.14 -1.31 16.33
C ARG A 53 56.11 -2.31 15.76
N ALA A 54 56.67 -3.25 15.01
CA ALA A 54 56.11 -4.52 14.57
C ALA A 54 55.57 -5.38 15.72
N THR A 55 54.45 -6.07 15.49
CA THR A 55 54.17 -7.41 16.02
C THR A 55 53.06 -8.09 15.20
N ASP A 56 53.40 -9.30 14.74
CA ASP A 56 52.59 -10.51 14.55
C ASP A 56 51.05 -10.44 14.32
N GLU A 57 50.65 -11.10 13.24
CA GLU A 57 49.29 -11.45 12.84
C GLU A 57 48.53 -12.27 13.91
N PRO A 58 47.19 -12.17 13.97
CA PRO A 58 46.42 -13.19 13.26
C PRO A 58 45.17 -12.65 12.54
N ALA A 59 44.92 -13.21 11.35
CA ALA A 59 43.81 -12.91 10.46
C ALA A 59 42.42 -12.83 11.16
N LYS A 60 41.76 -11.69 11.01
CA LYS A 60 40.32 -11.45 11.29
C LYS A 60 39.53 -11.39 9.97
N PRO A 61 38.26 -11.80 9.95
CA PRO A 61 37.51 -11.99 8.71
C PRO A 61 37.24 -10.64 8.03
N ALA A 62 37.61 -10.54 6.76
CA ALA A 62 37.31 -9.40 5.91
C ALA A 62 35.79 -9.22 5.82
N LYS A 63 35.27 -8.14 6.40
CA LYS A 63 33.91 -7.67 6.14
C LYS A 63 33.84 -7.31 4.66
N SER A 64 33.09 -8.08 3.88
CA SER A 64 32.74 -7.74 2.50
C SER A 64 31.80 -6.52 2.51
N SER A 65 32.36 -5.31 2.59
CA SER A 65 31.63 -4.09 2.25
C SER A 65 31.38 -4.13 0.75
N LYS A 66 30.23 -4.67 0.33
CA LYS A 66 29.73 -4.48 -1.03
C LYS A 66 29.74 -2.97 -1.29
N PRO A 67 30.43 -2.44 -2.32
CA PRO A 67 30.25 -1.05 -2.67
C PRO A 67 28.81 -0.90 -3.12
N SER A 68 27.99 -0.22 -2.31
CA SER A 68 26.70 0.29 -2.75
C SER A 68 27.00 1.36 -3.79
N ILE A 69 27.04 0.96 -5.06
CA ILE A 69 27.08 1.90 -6.18
C ILE A 69 25.73 2.62 -6.13
N SER A 70 25.70 3.83 -5.57
CA SER A 70 24.50 4.66 -5.55
C SER A 70 24.13 4.99 -6.99
N MET A 71 22.83 5.05 -7.31
CA MET A 71 22.35 5.41 -8.66
C MET A 71 22.92 6.75 -9.16
N SER A 72 23.30 7.63 -8.23
CA SER A 72 23.94 8.93 -8.47
C SER A 72 25.43 8.86 -8.83
N ASP A 73 26.09 7.72 -8.60
CA ASP A 73 27.51 7.47 -8.92
C ASP A 73 27.70 6.69 -10.23
N LEU A 74 26.61 6.32 -10.92
CA LEU A 74 26.73 5.78 -12.27
C LEU A 74 27.04 6.95 -13.22
N PRO A 75 28.10 6.86 -14.04
CA PRO A 75 28.37 7.84 -15.06
C PRO A 75 27.15 7.93 -15.99
N ASP A 76 26.57 9.12 -16.09
CA ASP A 76 25.46 9.38 -17.01
C ASP A 76 25.95 9.08 -18.43
N LEU A 77 25.45 7.99 -19.02
CA LEU A 77 25.82 7.56 -20.37
C LEU A 77 25.38 8.59 -21.43
N ARG A 78 24.53 9.56 -21.08
CA ARG A 78 24.22 10.72 -21.95
C ARG A 78 25.34 11.75 -21.97
N ALA A 79 26.22 11.79 -20.97
CA ALA A 79 27.37 12.67 -20.92
C ALA A 79 28.64 12.04 -21.52
N THR A 80 28.72 10.71 -21.58
CA THR A 80 29.84 9.98 -22.21
C THR A 80 29.61 9.64 -23.68
N PHE A 81 28.35 9.69 -24.15
CA PHE A 81 28.04 9.73 -25.57
C PHE A 81 28.23 11.16 -26.08
N ASP A 82 29.47 11.54 -26.38
CA ASP A 82 29.73 12.73 -27.17
C ASP A 82 29.43 12.37 -28.64
N PRO A 83 28.36 12.91 -29.25
CA PRO A 83 28.06 12.66 -30.67
C PRO A 83 29.14 13.23 -31.60
N ASN A 84 30.07 14.04 -31.07
CA ASN A 84 31.25 14.55 -31.75
C ASN A 84 32.55 13.86 -31.29
N ALA A 85 32.50 12.82 -30.43
CA ALA A 85 33.67 11.98 -30.20
C ALA A 85 34.13 11.42 -31.55
N PRO A 86 35.42 11.56 -31.91
CA PRO A 86 35.93 10.99 -33.15
C PRO A 86 35.56 9.50 -33.17
N LEU A 87 34.68 9.13 -34.11
CA LEU A 87 34.44 7.73 -34.46
C LEU A 87 35.81 7.12 -34.71
N ASP A 88 36.11 6.03 -34.02
CA ASP A 88 37.40 5.36 -34.11
C ASP A 88 37.75 5.11 -35.59
N ASP A 89 38.77 5.84 -36.06
CA ASP A 89 39.33 5.88 -37.42
C ASP A 89 39.84 4.49 -37.87
N SER A 90 39.90 3.53 -36.95
CA SER A 90 40.20 2.12 -37.22
C SER A 90 39.23 1.49 -38.23
N SER A 91 37.98 1.94 -38.26
CA SER A 91 36.94 1.43 -39.16
C SER A 91 37.11 1.96 -40.60
N ASP A 92 37.49 3.22 -40.78
CA ASP A 92 37.75 3.82 -42.09
C ASP A 92 39.04 3.28 -42.71
N ARG A 93 40.12 3.18 -41.93
CA ARG A 93 41.38 2.56 -42.39
C ARG A 93 41.19 1.12 -42.84
N SER A 94 40.33 0.37 -42.16
CA SER A 94 40.01 -1.00 -42.56
C SER A 94 39.27 -1.03 -43.89
N ARG A 95 38.31 -0.12 -44.11
CA ARG A 95 37.59 0.01 -45.39
C ARG A 95 38.51 0.40 -46.55
N ASP A 96 39.43 1.32 -46.32
CA ASP A 96 40.38 1.77 -47.33
C ASP A 96 41.34 0.64 -47.74
N GLU A 97 41.79 -0.16 -46.78
CA GLU A 97 42.63 -1.34 -47.05
C GLU A 97 41.88 -2.43 -47.83
N PHE A 98 40.61 -2.72 -47.49
CA PHE A 98 39.79 -3.69 -48.24
C PHE A 98 39.57 -3.23 -49.68
N THR A 99 39.27 -1.94 -49.88
CA THR A 99 39.13 -1.34 -51.22
C THR A 99 40.41 -1.50 -52.02
N THR A 100 41.57 -1.25 -51.39
CA THR A 100 42.90 -1.39 -52.04
C THR A 100 43.19 -2.82 -52.54
N VAL A 101 42.68 -3.87 -51.87
CA VAL A 101 42.87 -5.26 -52.33
C VAL A 101 41.99 -5.57 -53.54
N TYR A 102 40.73 -5.13 -53.54
CA TYR A 102 39.85 -5.24 -54.70
C TYR A 102 40.38 -4.41 -55.87
N ASP A 103 40.89 -3.20 -55.64
CA ASP A 103 41.50 -2.36 -56.67
C ASP A 103 42.71 -3.05 -57.32
N ILE A 104 43.50 -3.82 -56.56
CA ILE A 104 44.63 -4.60 -57.10
C ILE A 104 44.12 -5.76 -57.95
N ILE A 105 43.03 -6.41 -57.56
CA ILE A 105 42.41 -7.50 -58.33
C ILE A 105 41.83 -6.94 -59.64
N ASP A 106 41.04 -5.87 -59.57
CA ASP A 106 40.44 -5.21 -60.72
C ASP A 106 41.53 -4.70 -61.69
N SER A 107 42.63 -4.15 -61.16
CA SER A 107 43.77 -3.73 -61.98
C SER A 107 44.53 -4.90 -62.63
N ILE A 108 44.50 -6.09 -62.04
CA ILE A 108 45.06 -7.30 -62.67
C ILE A 108 44.11 -7.82 -63.75
N GLU A 109 42.80 -7.77 -63.51
CA GLU A 109 41.76 -8.21 -64.44
C GLU A 109 41.71 -7.32 -65.68
N GLU A 110 41.76 -6.00 -65.50
CA GLU A 110 41.85 -5.02 -66.60
C GLU A 110 43.13 -5.18 -67.44
N GLU A 111 44.28 -5.40 -66.78
CA GLU A 111 45.57 -5.62 -67.46
C GLU A 111 45.60 -6.98 -68.21
N LEU A 112 44.78 -7.94 -67.80
CA LEU A 112 44.60 -9.22 -68.49
C LEU A 112 43.62 -9.10 -69.68
N ASP A 113 42.55 -8.32 -69.54
CA ASP A 113 41.56 -8.08 -70.60
C ASP A 113 42.09 -7.16 -71.72
N GLU A 114 42.90 -6.15 -71.38
CA GLU A 114 43.50 -5.22 -72.35
C GLU A 114 44.73 -5.83 -73.06
N ALA A 115 45.32 -6.88 -72.49
CA ALA A 115 46.52 -7.48 -73.04
C ALA A 115 46.25 -8.21 -74.37
N LYS A 116 47.18 -8.02 -75.32
CA LYS A 116 46.98 -8.40 -76.72
C LYS A 116 47.02 -9.93 -76.88
N PRO A 117 46.02 -10.55 -77.54
CA PRO A 117 46.05 -11.98 -77.83
C PRO A 117 47.20 -12.29 -78.80
N ILE A 118 47.89 -13.41 -78.56
CA ILE A 118 49.00 -13.84 -79.41
C ILE A 118 48.43 -14.33 -80.74
N LEU A 119 48.96 -13.81 -81.86
CA LEU A 119 48.64 -14.30 -83.20
C LEU A 119 48.85 -15.83 -83.24
N PHE A 120 47.82 -16.56 -83.64
CA PHE A 120 47.71 -18.04 -83.68
C PHE A 120 47.38 -18.78 -82.37
N ALA A 121 47.12 -18.07 -81.26
CA ALA A 121 46.63 -18.68 -80.02
C ALA A 121 45.64 -17.73 -79.31
N PRO A 122 44.35 -17.74 -79.68
CA PRO A 122 43.34 -16.82 -79.15
C PRO A 122 43.07 -17.00 -77.65
N SER A 123 43.52 -18.10 -77.04
CA SER A 123 43.43 -18.36 -75.60
C SER A 123 44.68 -17.91 -74.82
N SER A 124 45.65 -17.26 -75.47
CA SER A 124 46.89 -16.84 -74.83
C SER A 124 47.10 -15.34 -75.00
N VAL A 125 47.34 -14.68 -73.88
CA VAL A 125 47.43 -13.23 -73.78
C VAL A 125 48.85 -12.87 -73.35
N ARG A 126 49.41 -11.83 -73.98
CA ARG A 126 50.78 -11.39 -73.72
C ARG A 126 50.78 -10.33 -72.62
N VAL A 127 51.04 -10.75 -71.39
CA VAL A 127 51.07 -9.88 -70.21
C VAL A 127 52.51 -9.51 -69.84
N ASP A 128 52.73 -8.29 -69.34
CA ASP A 128 54.00 -7.91 -68.75
C ASP A 128 54.25 -8.70 -67.46
N ARG A 129 55.25 -9.58 -67.50
CA ARG A 129 55.50 -10.52 -66.41
C ARG A 129 55.89 -9.82 -65.11
N GLU A 130 56.55 -8.67 -65.19
CA GLU A 130 57.13 -8.00 -64.03
C GLU A 130 56.06 -7.17 -63.29
N SER A 131 55.21 -6.44 -64.03
CA SER A 131 54.02 -5.75 -63.52
C SER A 131 53.04 -6.72 -62.85
N PHE A 132 52.65 -7.78 -63.56
CA PHE A 132 51.69 -8.78 -63.05
C PHE A 132 52.20 -9.49 -61.80
N THR A 133 53.47 -9.91 -61.80
CA THR A 133 54.07 -10.58 -60.64
C THR A 133 54.17 -9.63 -59.44
N GLY A 134 54.46 -8.35 -59.66
CA GLY A 134 54.49 -7.34 -58.59
C GLY A 134 53.13 -7.11 -57.95
N LYS A 135 52.06 -6.95 -58.75
CA LYS A 135 50.68 -6.81 -58.25
C LYS A 135 50.21 -8.07 -57.52
N LEU A 136 50.51 -9.26 -58.06
CA LEU A 136 50.18 -10.54 -57.43
C LEU A 136 50.92 -10.74 -56.09
N ASP A 137 52.19 -10.35 -55.99
CA ASP A 137 52.95 -10.48 -54.74
C ASP A 137 52.45 -9.48 -53.67
N LYS A 138 52.01 -8.28 -54.09
CA LYS A 138 51.33 -7.32 -53.21
C LYS A 138 49.98 -7.86 -52.70
N LEU A 139 49.16 -8.44 -53.59
CA LEU A 139 47.90 -9.10 -53.24
C LEU A 139 48.15 -10.25 -52.24
N LYS A 140 49.14 -11.10 -52.53
CA LYS A 140 49.52 -12.24 -51.69
C LYS A 140 50.00 -11.82 -50.29
N LYS A 141 50.60 -10.65 -50.15
CA LYS A 141 51.03 -10.08 -48.86
C LYS A 141 49.88 -9.47 -48.07
N MET A 142 48.89 -8.85 -48.73
CA MET A 142 47.77 -8.17 -48.06
C MET A 142 46.60 -9.08 -47.70
N LEU A 143 46.31 -10.11 -48.51
CA LEU A 143 45.23 -11.08 -48.26
C LEU A 143 45.26 -11.71 -46.85
N PRO A 144 46.39 -12.26 -46.34
CA PRO A 144 46.40 -12.89 -45.02
C PRO A 144 46.16 -11.88 -43.88
N VAL A 145 46.69 -10.67 -44.00
CA VAL A 145 46.50 -9.60 -43.00
C VAL A 145 45.03 -9.19 -42.90
N GLN A 146 44.33 -9.13 -44.03
CA GLN A 146 42.90 -8.81 -44.04
C GLN A 146 42.03 -9.93 -43.49
N LEU A 147 42.37 -11.20 -43.77
CA LEU A 147 41.66 -12.33 -43.19
C LEU A 147 41.81 -12.38 -41.67
N GLU A 148 43.03 -12.14 -41.16
CA GLU A 148 43.28 -12.08 -39.72
C GLU A 148 42.50 -10.93 -39.07
N ARG A 149 42.53 -9.73 -39.68
CA ARG A 149 41.77 -8.58 -39.18
C ARG A 149 40.25 -8.82 -39.21
N ALA A 150 39.74 -9.43 -40.28
CA ALA A 150 38.32 -9.78 -40.39
C ALA A 150 37.92 -10.78 -39.28
N SER A 151 38.76 -11.78 -39.01
CA SER A 151 38.52 -12.74 -37.93
C SER A 151 38.57 -12.10 -36.54
N ALA A 152 39.49 -11.14 -36.33
CA ALA A 152 39.59 -10.37 -35.09
C ALA A 152 38.38 -9.47 -34.89
N LEU A 153 37.90 -8.81 -35.96
CA LEU A 153 36.68 -8.00 -35.94
C LEU A 153 35.46 -8.86 -35.63
N MET A 154 35.32 -10.03 -36.26
CA MET A 154 34.23 -10.96 -35.96
C MET A 154 34.25 -11.40 -34.49
N ARG A 155 35.43 -11.74 -33.96
CA ARG A 155 35.57 -12.12 -32.55
C ARG A 155 35.22 -11.00 -31.59
N GLU A 156 35.62 -9.78 -31.89
CA GLU A 156 35.25 -8.61 -31.08
C GLU A 156 33.75 -8.30 -31.21
N SER A 157 33.17 -8.45 -32.39
CA SER A 157 31.73 -8.27 -32.60
C SER A 157 30.91 -9.29 -31.81
N GLU A 158 31.33 -10.55 -31.78
CA GLU A 158 30.69 -11.62 -30.99
C GLU A 158 30.80 -11.31 -29.49
N ARG A 159 31.98 -10.88 -29.04
CA ARG A 159 32.19 -10.49 -27.65
C ARG A 159 31.29 -9.31 -27.25
N ARG A 160 31.15 -8.31 -28.13
CA ARG A 160 30.26 -7.17 -27.90
C ARG A 160 28.81 -7.59 -27.89
N LEU A 161 28.40 -8.50 -28.78
CA LEU A 161 27.07 -9.08 -28.82
C LEU A 161 26.75 -9.80 -27.50
N GLU A 162 27.63 -10.70 -27.05
CA GLU A 162 27.47 -11.46 -25.80
C GLU A 162 27.40 -10.52 -24.58
N SER A 163 28.26 -9.50 -24.54
CA SER A 163 28.24 -8.48 -23.50
C SER A 163 26.92 -7.69 -23.50
N ALA A 164 26.45 -7.25 -24.67
CA ALA A 164 25.19 -6.54 -24.82
C ALA A 164 23.99 -7.41 -24.41
N GLN A 165 23.99 -8.70 -24.79
CA GLN A 165 22.97 -9.66 -24.40
C GLN A 165 22.92 -9.83 -22.88
N THR A 166 24.08 -9.95 -22.23
CA THR A 166 24.21 -10.08 -20.78
C THR A 166 23.71 -8.82 -20.07
N GLN A 167 24.10 -7.64 -20.55
CA GLN A 167 23.63 -6.36 -20.00
C GLN A 167 22.12 -6.19 -20.17
N ALA A 168 21.57 -6.52 -21.34
CA ALA A 168 20.13 -6.48 -21.58
C ALA A 168 19.36 -7.39 -20.62
N ASN A 169 19.84 -8.64 -20.44
CA ASN A 169 19.23 -9.58 -19.49
C ASN A 169 19.29 -9.06 -18.05
N ALA A 170 20.41 -8.46 -17.64
CA ALA A 170 20.55 -7.86 -16.32
C ALA A 170 19.58 -6.67 -16.11
N ILE A 171 19.42 -5.82 -17.13
CA ILE A 171 18.47 -4.70 -17.11
C ILE A 171 17.04 -5.25 -16.98
N ILE A 172 16.66 -6.24 -17.80
CA ILE A 172 15.32 -6.85 -17.76
C ILE A 172 15.05 -7.44 -16.38
N ALA A 173 15.98 -8.21 -15.82
CA ALA A 173 15.83 -8.79 -14.49
C ALA A 173 15.67 -7.70 -13.42
N SER A 174 16.46 -6.63 -13.49
CA SER A 174 16.35 -5.50 -12.56
C SER A 174 15.02 -4.75 -12.68
N ALA A 175 14.53 -4.56 -13.91
CA ALA A 175 13.26 -3.91 -14.19
C ALA A 175 12.08 -4.76 -13.70
N GLN A 176 12.13 -6.08 -13.91
CA GLN A 176 11.14 -7.02 -13.40
C GLN A 176 11.12 -7.04 -11.87
N SER A 177 12.27 -7.03 -11.20
CA SER A 177 12.35 -6.94 -9.74
C SER A 177 11.70 -5.65 -9.24
N ARG A 178 12.07 -4.49 -9.81
CA ARG A 178 11.47 -3.21 -9.43
C ARG A 178 9.97 -3.18 -9.68
N ALA A 179 9.51 -3.70 -10.82
CA ALA A 179 8.09 -3.79 -11.11
C ALA A 179 7.35 -4.67 -10.09
N ALA A 180 7.92 -5.82 -9.71
CA ALA A 180 7.36 -6.69 -8.69
C ALA A 180 7.30 -5.99 -7.32
N ASP A 181 8.36 -5.26 -6.94
CA ASP A 181 8.42 -4.50 -5.69
C ASP A 181 7.36 -3.38 -5.68
N THR A 182 7.23 -2.62 -6.77
CA THR A 182 6.21 -1.57 -6.91
C THR A 182 4.79 -2.14 -6.83
N VAL A 183 4.52 -3.27 -7.50
CA VAL A 183 3.20 -3.92 -7.43
C VAL A 183 2.91 -4.42 -6.01
N ARG A 184 3.92 -4.96 -5.33
CA ARG A 184 3.79 -5.39 -3.94
C ARG A 184 3.47 -4.22 -3.02
N GLU A 185 4.22 -3.12 -3.12
CA GLU A 185 4.01 -1.91 -2.31
C GLU A 185 2.61 -1.31 -2.56
N ALA A 186 2.19 -1.21 -3.82
CA ALA A 186 0.86 -0.73 -4.17
C ALA A 186 -0.25 -1.61 -3.58
N ASN A 187 -0.08 -2.93 -3.60
CA ASN A 187 -1.03 -3.86 -2.99
C ASN A 187 -1.06 -3.73 -1.45
N GLU A 188 0.10 -3.62 -0.80
CA GLU A 188 0.17 -3.40 0.65
C GLU A 188 -0.52 -2.08 1.04
N GLN A 189 -0.32 -1.01 0.28
CA GLN A 189 -0.99 0.27 0.49
C GLN A 189 -2.50 0.19 0.25
N ALA A 190 -2.94 -0.48 -0.81
CA ALA A 190 -4.36 -0.70 -1.09
C ALA A 190 -5.03 -1.51 0.03
N GLN A 191 -4.37 -2.57 0.52
CA GLN A 191 -4.84 -3.38 1.63
C GLN A 191 -4.94 -2.55 2.92
N PHE A 192 -3.98 -1.66 3.18
CA PHE A 192 -4.00 -0.76 4.33
C PHE A 192 -5.13 0.27 4.26
N LEU A 193 -5.38 0.86 3.09
CA LEU A 193 -6.50 1.77 2.88
C LEU A 193 -7.85 1.04 3.03
N ALA A 194 -8.00 -0.11 2.37
CA ALA A 194 -9.20 -0.94 2.48
C ALA A 194 -9.43 -1.42 3.92
N GLY A 195 -8.37 -1.78 4.64
CA GLY A 195 -8.42 -2.16 6.05
C GLY A 195 -8.89 -1.01 6.95
N GLN A 196 -8.39 0.21 6.72
CA GLN A 196 -8.88 1.39 7.44
C GLN A 196 -10.34 1.70 7.14
N GLU A 197 -10.74 1.66 5.87
CA GLU A 197 -12.13 1.90 5.48
C GLU A 197 -13.06 0.87 6.13
N ASN A 198 -12.68 -0.41 6.11
CA ASN A 198 -13.41 -1.49 6.78
C ASN A 198 -13.54 -1.26 8.30
N VAL A 199 -12.47 -0.83 8.98
CA VAL A 199 -12.55 -0.50 10.41
C VAL A 199 -13.50 0.68 10.66
N THR A 200 -13.46 1.72 9.83
CA THR A 200 -14.38 2.86 9.98
C THR A 200 -15.83 2.49 9.69
N GLU A 201 -16.07 1.61 8.72
CA GLU A 201 -17.40 1.13 8.38
C GLU A 201 -17.97 0.24 9.49
N LEU A 202 -17.17 -0.68 10.03
CA LEU A 202 -17.53 -1.49 11.19
C LEU A 202 -17.80 -0.63 12.44
N ALA A 203 -16.97 0.39 12.67
CA ALA A 203 -17.18 1.34 13.76
C ALA A 203 -18.49 2.12 13.60
N ARG A 204 -18.80 2.60 12.38
CA ARG A 204 -20.08 3.26 12.07
C ARG A 204 -21.27 2.33 12.25
N GLN A 205 -21.16 1.08 11.82
CA GLN A 205 -22.21 0.08 12.01
C GLN A 205 -22.46 -0.19 13.50
N LYS A 206 -21.40 -0.34 14.29
CA LYS A 206 -21.52 -0.51 15.75
C LYS A 206 -22.11 0.73 16.43
N ALA A 207 -21.71 1.93 16.01
CA ALA A 207 -22.27 3.18 16.51
C ALA A 207 -23.77 3.28 16.23
N ARG A 208 -24.22 2.93 15.02
CA ARG A 208 -25.66 2.84 14.68
C ARG A 208 -26.39 1.84 15.58
N GLY A 209 -25.83 0.64 15.77
CA GLY A 209 -26.43 -0.35 16.66
C GLY A 209 -26.55 0.13 18.13
N ILE A 210 -25.57 0.87 18.63
CA ILE A 210 -25.64 1.47 19.98
C ILE A 210 -26.73 2.55 20.04
N LEU A 211 -26.85 3.39 19.00
CA LEU A 211 -27.90 4.41 18.92
C LEU A 211 -29.29 3.77 18.88
N ASP A 212 -29.49 2.74 18.06
CA ASP A 212 -30.76 2.02 17.98
C ASP A 212 -31.13 1.37 19.32
N GLN A 213 -30.16 0.75 19.99
CA GLN A 213 -30.36 0.19 21.33
C GLN A 213 -30.67 1.27 22.37
N ALA A 214 -30.00 2.42 22.30
CA ALA A 214 -30.25 3.53 23.21
C ALA A 214 -31.64 4.12 22.98
N GLN A 215 -32.06 4.28 21.73
CA GLN A 215 -33.39 4.76 21.37
C GLN A 215 -34.47 3.79 21.85
N ALA A 216 -34.32 2.49 21.56
CA ALA A 216 -35.27 1.48 22.02
C ALA A 216 -35.36 1.42 23.56
N LYS A 217 -34.24 1.60 24.27
CA LYS A 217 -34.22 1.70 25.74
C LYS A 217 -34.91 2.97 26.24
N ALA A 218 -34.67 4.11 25.59
CA ALA A 218 -35.32 5.37 25.93
C ALA A 218 -36.84 5.27 25.72
N ASP A 219 -37.29 4.75 24.58
CA ASP A 219 -38.70 4.56 24.28
C ASP A 219 -39.36 3.63 25.30
N LYS A 220 -38.69 2.51 25.63
CA LYS A 220 -39.18 1.57 26.66
C LYS A 220 -39.24 2.23 28.04
N LEU A 221 -38.25 3.04 28.41
CA LEU A 221 -38.24 3.73 29.69
C LEU A 221 -39.38 4.75 29.77
N THR A 222 -39.60 5.53 28.71
CA THR A 222 -40.71 6.48 28.60
C THR A 222 -42.05 5.77 28.72
N GLN A 223 -42.27 4.69 27.96
CA GLN A 223 -43.50 3.89 28.04
C GLN A 223 -43.74 3.32 29.45
N ASN A 224 -42.68 2.84 30.11
CA ASN A 224 -42.79 2.33 31.49
C ASN A 224 -43.10 3.44 32.50
N ALA A 225 -42.49 4.62 32.32
CA ALA A 225 -42.77 5.78 33.16
C ALA A 225 -44.22 6.26 32.98
N ASP A 226 -44.70 6.35 31.74
CA ASP A 226 -46.09 6.71 31.43
C ASP A 226 -47.07 5.72 32.06
N LYS A 227 -46.81 4.42 31.90
CA LYS A 227 -47.63 3.37 32.51
C LYS A 227 -47.66 3.47 34.03
N TYR A 228 -46.52 3.76 34.65
CA TYR A 228 -46.44 3.97 36.10
C TYR A 228 -47.26 5.19 36.54
N CYS A 229 -47.13 6.32 35.84
CA CYS A 229 -47.92 7.53 36.09
C CYS A 229 -49.43 7.26 35.98
N ILE A 230 -49.87 6.55 34.94
CA ILE A 230 -51.28 6.16 34.76
C ILE A 230 -51.75 5.32 35.95
N THR A 231 -50.99 4.27 36.31
CA THR A 231 -51.37 3.37 37.41
C THR A 231 -51.48 4.14 38.74
N MET A 232 -50.58 5.07 39.00
CA MET A 232 -50.61 5.92 40.19
C MET A 232 -51.82 6.86 40.19
N MET A 233 -52.16 7.44 39.03
CA MET A 233 -53.33 8.31 38.89
C MET A 233 -54.65 7.52 39.03
N GLU A 234 -54.73 6.32 38.48
CA GLU A 234 -55.88 5.41 38.67
C GLU A 234 -56.04 5.01 40.15
N SER A 235 -54.94 4.69 40.82
CA SER A 235 -54.94 4.38 42.27
C SER A 235 -55.40 5.58 43.10
N LEU A 236 -54.89 6.78 42.78
CA LEU A 236 -55.31 8.02 43.43
C LEU A 236 -56.81 8.31 43.19
N GLN A 237 -57.29 8.11 41.96
CA GLN A 237 -58.71 8.24 41.62
C GLN A 237 -59.56 7.30 42.47
N GLN A 238 -59.20 6.01 42.56
CA GLN A 238 -59.92 5.05 43.40
C GLN A 238 -59.92 5.44 44.88
N GLN A 239 -58.82 6.02 45.38
CA GLN A 239 -58.75 6.49 46.77
C GLN A 239 -59.66 7.71 46.99
N VAL A 240 -59.69 8.66 46.06
CA VAL A 240 -60.59 9.82 46.10
C VAL A 240 -62.06 9.37 46.00
N ASP A 241 -62.39 8.42 45.13
CA ASP A 241 -63.76 7.88 45.01
C ASP A 241 -64.23 7.20 46.29
N LYS A 242 -63.35 6.45 46.97
CA LYS A 242 -63.63 5.86 48.29
C LYS A 242 -63.89 6.93 49.35
N ILE A 243 -63.06 7.98 49.38
CA ILE A 243 -63.24 9.11 50.28
C ILE A 243 -64.57 9.81 49.99
N GLY A 244 -64.87 10.08 48.71
CA GLY A 244 -66.13 10.70 48.28
C GLY A 244 -67.35 9.87 48.68
N THR A 245 -67.30 8.55 48.51
CA THR A 245 -68.35 7.63 48.96
C THR A 245 -68.51 7.65 50.48
N GLY A 246 -67.40 7.67 51.23
CA GLY A 246 -67.41 7.77 52.69
C GLY A 246 -68.00 9.09 53.20
N VAL A 247 -67.67 10.21 52.55
CA VAL A 247 -68.26 11.53 52.86
C VAL A 247 -69.75 11.53 52.56
N GLN A 248 -70.19 10.97 51.44
CA GLN A 248 -71.61 10.89 51.10
C GLN A 248 -72.39 10.03 52.09
N ALA A 249 -71.84 8.89 52.51
CA ALA A 249 -72.42 8.05 53.54
C ALA A 249 -72.52 8.81 54.88
N GLY A 250 -71.46 9.52 55.28
CA GLY A 250 -71.46 10.37 56.47
C GLY A 250 -72.52 11.47 56.43
N LEU A 251 -72.68 12.15 55.29
CA LEU A 251 -73.72 13.16 55.10
C LEU A 251 -75.12 12.55 55.22
N ASN A 252 -75.37 11.37 54.63
CA ASN A 252 -76.65 10.68 54.76
C ASN A 252 -76.98 10.38 56.22
N VAL A 253 -76.03 9.86 57.00
CA VAL A 253 -76.20 9.60 58.43
C VAL A 253 -76.54 10.89 59.20
N LEU A 254 -75.90 12.01 58.85
CA LEU A 254 -76.21 13.31 59.46
C LEU A 254 -77.61 13.79 59.10
N TYR A 255 -78.03 13.65 57.84
CA TYR A 255 -79.40 13.98 57.42
C TYR A 255 -80.44 13.11 58.10
N ASP A 256 -80.17 11.81 58.28
CA ASP A 256 -81.07 10.90 58.99
C ASP A 256 -81.16 11.28 60.47
N ARG A 257 -80.02 11.55 61.13
CA ARG A 257 -79.99 12.04 62.51
C ARG A 257 -80.68 13.39 62.68
N GLN A 258 -80.56 14.30 61.72
CA GLN A 258 -81.26 15.58 61.73
C GLN A 258 -82.78 15.39 61.66
N ARG A 259 -83.27 14.43 60.85
CA ARG A 259 -84.69 14.10 60.79
C ARG A 259 -85.19 13.47 62.09
N GLU A 260 -84.42 12.55 62.68
CA GLU A 260 -84.74 11.96 63.98
C GLU A 260 -84.75 13.01 65.10
N ALA A 261 -83.75 13.90 65.14
CA ALA A 261 -83.71 14.99 66.12
C ALA A 261 -84.82 16.02 65.89
N GLY A 262 -85.23 16.26 64.64
CA GLY A 262 -86.39 17.10 64.31
C GLY A 262 -87.73 16.45 64.69
N ALA A 263 -87.82 15.12 64.66
CA ALA A 263 -88.99 14.37 65.13
C ALA A 263 -89.06 14.28 66.66
N HIS A 264 -87.92 14.40 67.34
CA HIS A 264 -87.79 14.39 68.80
C HIS A 264 -87.68 15.81 69.41
N LEU A 265 -87.94 16.86 68.63
CA LEU A 265 -88.32 18.14 69.20
C LEU A 265 -89.77 17.99 69.65
N ASP A 266 -89.98 17.93 70.97
CA ASP A 266 -91.30 18.09 71.56
C ASP A 266 -91.88 19.40 71.02
N HIS A 267 -92.84 19.30 70.10
CA HIS A 267 -93.90 20.28 69.95
C HIS A 267 -94.33 20.72 71.35
N LEU A 268 -94.00 21.96 71.70
CA LEU A 268 -94.64 22.66 72.81
C LEU A 268 -96.12 22.76 72.44
N ASP A 269 -96.91 21.81 72.90
CA ASP A 269 -98.36 21.85 72.77
C ASP A 269 -98.91 22.98 73.65
N ALA A 270 -100.03 23.56 73.22
CA ALA A 270 -100.66 24.70 73.88
C ALA A 270 -101.14 24.43 75.32
N ASP A 271 -101.03 23.19 75.80
CA ASP A 271 -101.37 22.75 77.16
C ASP A 271 -100.19 22.82 78.15
N ASP A 272 -98.97 23.12 77.70
CA ASP A 272 -97.76 23.20 78.56
C ASP A 272 -97.49 24.62 79.10
N TYR A 273 -98.42 25.56 78.87
CA TYR A 273 -98.45 26.86 79.54
C TYR A 273 -99.26 26.74 80.84
N PRO A 274 -98.68 27.08 82.01
CA PRO A 274 -99.45 27.09 83.25
C PRO A 274 -100.50 28.21 83.19
N GLU A 275 -101.79 27.86 83.13
CA GLU A 275 -102.86 28.79 83.49
C GLU A 275 -102.94 28.91 85.01
N ASN A 276 -102.60 30.12 85.47
CA ASN A 276 -102.91 30.76 86.77
C ASN A 276 -102.34 30.14 88.06
#